data_AF-A0A6G4XP63-F1
#
_entry.id   AF-A0A6G4XP63-F1
#
_cell.length_a   1.000
_cell.length_b   1.000
_cell.length_c   1.000
_cell.angle_alpha   90.00
_cell.angle_beta   90.00
_cell.angle_gamma   90.00
#
_symmetry.space_group_name_H-M   'P 1'
#
loop_
_entity.id
_entity.type
_entity.pdbx_description
1 polymer ?
#
loop_
_entity_poly.entity_id
_entity_poly.type
_entity_poly.pdbx_seq_one_letter_code
_entity_poly.pdbx_strand_id
1 'polypeptide(L)'
;MSLDADRSARIAAMKEVARPVWEAAGDSDALQQFLKDNGCHGVEAVLVTMGLLNCDLAEAQRAFFSAPSRDAERRFHNHALDLLEEAAGAEDAADSDA
;
A
#
# COMPACT_ATOMS: atom_id res chain seq x y z
N MET A 1 -15.29 -20.88 0.18
CA MET A 1 -14.63 -19.83 -0.62
C MET A 1 -13.28 -19.55 0.03
N SER A 2 -12.21 -19.39 -0.75
CA SER A 2 -10.88 -19.05 -0.21
C SER A 2 -10.80 -17.54 0.03
N LEU A 3 -10.18 -17.12 1.14
CA LEU A 3 -9.95 -15.71 1.48
C LEU A 3 -9.26 -14.94 0.34
N ASP A 4 -8.41 -15.64 -0.42
CA ASP A 4 -7.70 -15.07 -1.58
C ASP A 4 -8.65 -14.71 -2.73
N ALA A 5 -9.67 -15.55 -2.99
CA ALA A 5 -10.64 -15.28 -4.05
C ALA A 5 -11.50 -14.04 -3.72
N ASP A 6 -11.91 -13.91 -2.46
CA ASP A 6 -12.68 -12.74 -2.01
C ASP A 6 -11.84 -11.46 -2.09
N ARG A 7 -10.56 -11.53 -1.73
CA ARG A 7 -9.61 -10.41 -1.88
C ARG A 7 -9.41 -10.03 -3.34
N SER A 8 -9.19 -11.00 -4.22
CA SER A 8 -9.04 -10.75 -5.66
C SER A 8 -10.29 -10.09 -6.26
N ALA A 9 -11.48 -10.55 -5.86
CA ALA A 9 -12.74 -9.95 -6.30
C ALA A 9 -12.89 -8.49 -5.85
N ARG A 10 -12.55 -8.17 -4.59
CA ARG A 10 -12.57 -6.78 -4.09
C ARG A 10 -11.59 -5.88 -4.85
N ILE A 11 -10.38 -6.36 -5.10
CA ILE A 11 -9.37 -5.59 -5.86
C ILE A 11 -9.86 -5.34 -7.29
N ALA A 12 -10.37 -6.36 -7.97
CA ALA A 12 -10.89 -6.22 -9.33
C ALA A 12 -12.06 -5.22 -9.39
N ALA A 13 -13.01 -5.33 -8.45
CA ALA A 13 -14.13 -4.40 -8.37
C ALA A 13 -13.66 -2.96 -8.11
N MET A 14 -12.73 -2.76 -7.17
CA MET A 14 -12.21 -1.44 -6.85
C MET A 14 -11.42 -0.81 -8.01
N LYS A 15 -10.70 -1.62 -8.80
CA LYS A 15 -10.05 -1.14 -10.03
C LYS A 15 -11.07 -0.55 -11.01
N GLU A 16 -12.17 -1.24 -11.25
CA GLU A 16 -13.20 -0.73 -12.17
C GLU A 16 -13.88 0.54 -11.64
N VAL A 17 -14.12 0.61 -10.32
CA VAL A 17 -14.71 1.79 -9.68
C VAL A 17 -13.76 3.00 -9.70
N ALA A 18 -12.45 2.78 -9.53
CA ALA A 18 -11.45 3.85 -9.49
C ALA A 18 -10.90 4.25 -10.88
N ARG A 19 -11.11 3.43 -11.91
CA ARG A 19 -10.62 3.68 -13.29
C ARG A 19 -11.03 5.06 -13.82
N PRO A 20 -12.29 5.52 -13.70
CA PRO A 20 -12.67 6.84 -14.20
C PRO A 20 -11.98 8.00 -13.48
N VAL A 21 -11.64 7.83 -12.19
CA VAL A 21 -10.91 8.85 -11.42
C VAL A 21 -9.50 9.00 -11.97
N TRP A 22 -8.82 7.87 -12.22
CA TRP A 22 -7.49 7.86 -12.81
C TRP A 22 -7.48 8.42 -14.23
N GLU A 23 -8.42 8.00 -15.09
CA GLU A 23 -8.50 8.47 -16.48
C GLU A 23 -8.83 9.97 -16.58
N ALA A 24 -9.60 10.52 -15.64
CA ALA A 24 -9.96 11.93 -15.63
C ALA A 24 -8.83 12.83 -15.09
N ALA A 25 -8.15 12.41 -14.03
CA ALA A 25 -7.19 13.28 -13.32
C ALA A 25 -5.72 12.99 -13.70
N GLY A 26 -5.37 11.73 -13.97
CA GLY A 26 -3.98 11.29 -14.08
C GLY A 26 -3.16 11.56 -12.81
N ASP A 27 -3.83 11.77 -11.67
CA ASP A 27 -3.25 12.21 -10.41
C ASP A 27 -3.30 11.08 -9.37
N SER A 28 -2.12 10.66 -8.95
CA SER A 28 -1.95 9.61 -7.94
C SER A 28 -2.48 10.01 -6.58
N ASP A 29 -2.38 11.28 -6.18
CA ASP A 29 -2.85 11.74 -4.87
C ASP A 29 -4.39 11.71 -4.81
N ALA A 30 -5.04 12.17 -5.88
CA ALA A 30 -6.48 12.09 -6.05
C ALA A 30 -6.97 10.62 -6.08
N LEU A 31 -6.26 9.75 -6.79
CA LEU A 31 -6.55 8.31 -6.79
C LEU A 31 -6.42 7.71 -5.38
N GLN A 32 -5.35 8.00 -4.64
CA GLN A 32 -5.16 7.47 -3.29
C GLN A 32 -6.22 7.97 -2.31
N GLN A 33 -6.62 9.24 -2.41
CA GLN A 33 -7.72 9.80 -1.63
C GLN A 33 -9.04 9.08 -1.94
N PHE A 34 -9.36 8.88 -3.22
CA PHE A 34 -10.55 8.14 -3.62
C PHE A 34 -10.57 6.70 -3.08
N LEU A 35 -9.45 5.99 -3.19
CA LEU A 35 -9.33 4.63 -2.66
C LEU A 35 -9.56 4.60 -1.14
N LYS A 36 -9.02 5.58 -0.41
CA LYS A 36 -9.19 5.70 1.04
C LYS A 36 -10.66 5.92 1.41
N ASP A 37 -11.33 6.84 0.72
CA ASP A 37 -12.73 7.18 0.99
C ASP A 37 -13.69 6.01 0.68
N ASN A 38 -13.26 5.08 -0.18
CA ASN A 38 -13.99 3.85 -0.49
C ASN A 38 -13.53 2.63 0.33
N GLY A 39 -12.78 2.84 1.42
CA GLY A 39 -12.37 1.77 2.34
C GLY A 39 -11.29 0.84 1.79
N CYS A 40 -10.59 1.22 0.72
CA CYS A 40 -9.48 0.47 0.17
C CYS A 40 -8.17 0.95 0.84
N HIS A 41 -7.54 0.08 1.61
CA HIS A 41 -6.35 0.40 2.42
C HIS A 41 -5.22 -0.61 2.22
N GLY A 42 -4.02 -0.21 2.67
CA GLY A 42 -2.85 -1.08 2.72
C GLY A 42 -2.58 -1.78 1.39
N VAL A 43 -2.35 -3.11 1.46
CA VAL A 43 -1.97 -3.90 0.29
C VAL A 43 -3.05 -3.91 -0.81
N GLU A 44 -4.34 -3.83 -0.47
CA GLU A 44 -5.40 -3.81 -1.48
C GLU A 44 -5.32 -2.51 -2.31
N ALA A 45 -5.09 -1.37 -1.65
CA ALA A 45 -4.91 -0.09 -2.33
C ALA A 45 -3.67 -0.08 -3.23
N VAL A 46 -2.56 -0.66 -2.76
CA VAL A 46 -1.33 -0.81 -3.56
C VAL A 46 -1.58 -1.66 -4.80
N LEU A 47 -2.27 -2.81 -4.67
CA LEU A 47 -2.55 -3.69 -5.80
C LEU A 47 -3.55 -3.11 -6.80
N VAL A 48 -4.55 -2.36 -6.33
CA VAL A 48 -5.44 -1.58 -7.20
C VAL A 48 -4.66 -0.54 -7.98
N THR A 49 -3.77 0.20 -7.29
CA THR A 49 -2.92 1.24 -7.89
C THR A 49 -2.00 0.64 -8.96
N MET A 50 -1.30 -0.45 -8.63
CA MET A 50 -0.43 -1.18 -9.56
C MET A 50 -1.17 -1.60 -10.84
N GLY A 51 -2.39 -2.13 -10.66
CA GLY A 51 -3.22 -2.58 -11.76
C GLY A 51 -3.87 -1.47 -12.59
N LEU A 52 -3.99 -0.24 -12.08
CA LEU A 52 -4.54 0.92 -12.78
C LEU A 52 -3.46 1.72 -13.51
N LEU A 53 -2.32 1.92 -12.86
CA LEU A 53 -1.18 2.64 -13.42
C LEU A 53 -0.35 1.75 -14.37
N ASN A 54 -0.61 0.43 -14.38
CA ASN A 54 0.19 -0.56 -15.10
C ASN A 54 1.69 -0.42 -14.78
N CYS A 55 1.98 -0.27 -13.50
CA CYS A 55 3.30 -0.04 -12.94
C CYS A 55 3.75 -1.23 -12.11
N ASP A 56 5.00 -1.21 -11.63
CA ASP A 56 5.49 -2.23 -10.72
C ASP A 56 5.09 -1.96 -9.25
N LEU A 57 5.42 -2.90 -8.36
CA LEU A 57 5.10 -2.79 -6.95
C LEU A 57 5.79 -1.60 -6.27
N ALA A 58 7.04 -1.30 -6.63
CA ALA A 58 7.81 -0.22 -6.02
C ALA A 58 7.22 1.15 -6.41
N GLU A 59 6.82 1.30 -7.67
CA GLU A 59 6.12 2.47 -8.18
C GLU A 59 4.74 2.63 -7.52
N ALA A 60 3.97 1.55 -7.37
CA ALA A 60 2.69 1.57 -6.69
C ALA A 60 2.80 1.91 -5.19
N GLN A 61 3.79 1.34 -4.49
CA GLN A 61 4.09 1.68 -3.10
C GLN A 61 4.53 3.14 -2.96
N ARG A 62 5.33 3.64 -3.90
CA ARG A 62 5.73 5.06 -3.91
C ARG A 62 4.50 5.95 -4.03
N ALA A 63 3.61 5.69 -5.00
CA ALA A 63 2.37 6.45 -5.17
C ALA A 63 1.46 6.39 -3.92
N PHE A 64 1.37 5.21 -3.29
CA PHE A 64 0.62 5.04 -2.04
C PHE A 64 1.21 5.84 -0.88
N PHE A 65 2.50 5.67 -0.59
CA PHE A 65 3.14 6.30 0.57
C PHE A 65 3.47 7.77 0.37
N SER A 66 3.59 8.27 -0.87
CA SER A 66 3.79 9.71 -1.10
C SER A 66 2.51 10.51 -0.89
N ALA A 67 1.34 9.90 -1.10
CA ALA A 67 0.07 10.61 -1.04
C ALA A 67 -0.20 11.19 0.36
N PRO A 68 -0.55 12.50 0.47
CA PRO A 68 -0.87 13.13 1.75
C PRO A 68 -1.99 12.41 2.52
N SER A 69 -2.95 11.84 1.79
CA SER A 69 -4.07 11.08 2.35
C SER A 69 -3.64 9.80 3.09
N ARG A 70 -2.44 9.29 2.84
CA ARG A 70 -1.88 8.04 3.39
C ARG A 70 -0.81 8.27 4.46
N ASP A 71 -0.70 9.48 5.00
CA ASP A 71 0.32 9.82 6.00
C ASP A 71 0.29 8.92 7.24
N ALA A 72 -0.89 8.52 7.72
CA ALA A 72 -1.02 7.61 8.85
C ALA A 72 -0.45 6.22 8.52
N GLU A 73 -0.80 5.66 7.37
CA GLU A 73 -0.26 4.38 6.89
C GLU A 73 1.25 4.45 6.68
N ARG A 74 1.77 5.56 6.14
CA ARG A 74 3.22 5.79 5.99
C ARG A 74 3.94 5.81 7.33
N ARG A 75 3.42 6.56 8.32
CA ARG A 75 4.01 6.64 9.66
C ARG A 75 4.02 5.28 10.35
N PHE A 76 2.92 4.54 10.24
CA PHE A 76 2.84 3.18 10.76
C PHE A 76 3.87 2.26 10.10
N HIS A 77 3.98 2.31 8.76
CA HIS A 77 4.94 1.51 8.01
C HIS A 77 6.38 1.80 8.43
N ASN A 78 6.78 3.07 8.49
CA ASN A 78 8.12 3.46 8.89
C ASN A 78 8.42 3.03 10.33
N HIS A 79 7.49 3.29 11.26
CA HIS A 79 7.67 2.87 12.65
C HIS A 79 7.82 1.35 12.80
N ALA A 80 7.05 0.57 12.03
CA ALA A 80 7.19 -0.88 12.02
C ALA A 80 8.56 -1.33 11.46
N LEU A 81 9.08 -0.66 10.44
CA LEU A 81 10.42 -0.95 9.92
C LEU A 81 11.52 -0.60 10.93
N ASP A 82 11.40 0.55 11.60
CA ASP A 82 12.35 0.97 12.64
C ASP A 82 12.42 -0.09 13.76
N LEU A 83 11.25 -0.58 14.23
CA LEU A 83 11.18 -1.63 15.26
C LEU A 83 11.79 -2.97 14.79
N LEU A 84 11.62 -3.32 13.51
CA LEU A 84 12.21 -4.54 12.94
C LEU A 84 13.74 -4.40 12.82
N GLU A 85 14.24 -3.23 12.45
CA GLU A 85 15.66 -2.94 12.41
C GLU A 85 16.29 -2.99 13.80
N GLU A 86 15.64 -2.40 14.80
CA GLU A 86 16.05 -2.48 16.21
C GLU A 86 16.11 -3.93 16.71
N ALA A 87 15.10 -4.74 16.38
CA ALA A 87 15.05 -6.15 16.77
C ALA A 87 16.18 -6.96 16.13
N ALA A 88 16.44 -6.78 14.84
CA ALA A 88 17.52 -7.47 14.14
C ALA A 88 18.90 -7.11 14.71
N GLY A 89 19.15 -5.83 15.01
CA GLY A 89 20.41 -5.39 15.64
C GLY A 89 20.60 -5.90 17.07
N ALA A 90 19.51 -6.16 17.80
CA ALA A 90 19.56 -6.75 19.13
C ALA A 90 19.89 -8.25 19.11
N GLU A 91 19.43 -8.98 18.08
CA GLU A 91 19.78 -10.39 17.86
C GLU A 91 21.27 -10.57 17.53
N ASP A 92 21.83 -9.72 16.67
CA ASP A 92 23.26 -9.74 16.31
C ASP A 92 24.18 -9.44 17.51
N ALA A 93 23.75 -8.58 18.44
CA ALA A 93 24.51 -8.28 19.65
C ALA A 93 24.51 -9.46 20.65
N ALA A 94 23.41 -10.19 20.75
CA ALA A 94 23.27 -11.33 21.67
C ALA A 94 24.07 -12.57 21.23
N ASP A 95 24.25 -12.80 19.93
CA ASP A 95 25.08 -13.88 19.39
C ASP A 95 26.59 -13.59 19.43
N SER A 96 26.99 -12.33 19.68
CA SER A 96 28.40 -11.93 19.77
C SER A 96 29.01 -12.06 21.17
N ASP A 97 28.20 -12.37 22.19
CA ASP A 97 28.59 -12.54 23.60
C ASP A 97 28.58 -14.02 24.07
N ALA A 98 28.44 -14.98 23.13
CA ALA A 98 28.47 -16.44 23.36
C ALA A 98 29.76 -17.09 22.83
#